data_AF-A0A251RR02-F1
#
_entry.id   AF-A0A251RR02-F1
#
_cell.length_a   1.000
_cell.length_b   1.000
_cell.length_c   1.000
_cell.angle_alpha   90.00
_cell.angle_beta   90.00
_cell.angle_gamma   90.00
#
_symmetry.space_group_name_H-M   'P 1'
#
loop_
_entity.id
_entity.type
_entity.pdbx_description
1 polymer ?
#
loop_
_entity_poly.entity_id
_entity_poly.type
_entity_poly.pdbx_seq_one_letter_code
_entity_poly.pdbx_strand_id
1 'polypeptide(L)'
;MTAATRGVHLSLQLPLPLLSVSLTRSPPSIRSSRKNQFLHSTSITDTCSFKLCCTRNEESSQNMSFKDFSILKTDLECDIGSTWSTMAFYIFSLHIPLSFGGLSVVAQLLQQTALDPNTQVFSLLLIQTLELVLFLSLLKFSDNRFNILSSFKTRLLPEKRNWLLASVLGVGFLLALVFLTSLIADKLVGPKDVNNPILKEILSGGSLSVTGSTLVYCLVTPFLEETVYRGFLLTCLASTMKWEQAVVVSSIVFSASHLSVDSFLQLFVIGVVLGCSYCWSGTLVSPFVIHSLYNALILVITLTS
;
A
#
# COMPACT_ATOMS: atom_id res chain seq x y z
N MET A 1 33.40 -52.56 25.85
CA MET A 1 32.94 -52.49 27.26
C MET A 1 33.34 -51.13 27.82
N THR A 2 32.36 -50.43 28.43
CA THR A 2 32.45 -49.30 29.41
C THR A 2 33.21 -48.02 28.99
N ALA A 3 32.54 -46.90 28.65
CA ALA A 3 31.70 -45.99 29.45
C ALA A 3 32.50 -44.85 30.12
N ALA A 4 32.24 -43.60 29.71
CA ALA A 4 32.37 -42.41 30.57
C ALA A 4 31.56 -41.24 29.97
N THR A 5 30.40 -41.00 30.56
CA THR A 5 29.53 -39.83 30.44
C THR A 5 30.12 -38.64 31.19
N ARG A 6 30.03 -37.42 30.63
CA ARG A 6 30.08 -36.18 31.41
C ARG A 6 29.17 -35.12 30.78
N GLY A 7 28.02 -34.93 31.41
CA GLY A 7 27.19 -33.75 31.24
C GLY A 7 27.76 -32.57 32.04
N VAL A 8 27.55 -31.36 31.53
CA VAL A 8 27.83 -30.12 32.24
C VAL A 8 26.50 -29.38 32.39
N HIS A 9 25.98 -29.41 33.61
CA HIS A 9 24.88 -28.57 34.08
C HIS A 9 25.51 -27.32 34.69
N LEU A 10 25.21 -26.14 34.13
CA LEU A 10 25.58 -24.85 34.71
C LEU A 10 24.31 -24.18 35.23
N SER A 11 24.19 -24.11 36.56
CA SER A 11 23.15 -23.39 37.29
C SER A 11 23.78 -22.12 37.84
N LEU A 12 23.23 -20.93 37.57
CA LEU A 12 23.42 -19.77 38.44
C LEU A 12 22.28 -18.74 38.31
N GLN A 13 21.91 -18.20 39.47
CA GLN A 13 20.77 -17.36 39.88
C GLN A 13 20.34 -16.13 39.02
N LEU A 14 19.00 -15.94 38.94
CA LEU A 14 18.10 -14.74 39.14
C LEU A 14 18.70 -13.29 39.20
N PRO A 15 17.94 -12.20 38.89
CA PRO A 15 16.54 -11.99 39.29
C PRO A 15 15.57 -11.19 38.37
N LEU A 16 14.27 -11.35 38.68
CA LEU A 16 13.12 -10.55 38.24
C LEU A 16 13.13 -9.13 38.85
N PRO A 17 12.64 -8.09 38.14
CA PRO A 17 12.23 -6.85 38.78
C PRO A 17 10.72 -6.81 39.06
N LEU A 18 10.39 -6.71 40.36
CA LEU A 18 9.10 -6.27 40.88
C LEU A 18 9.03 -4.74 40.78
N LEU A 19 8.05 -4.21 40.05
CA LEU A 19 7.71 -2.79 40.04
C LEU A 19 6.54 -2.56 41.02
N SER A 20 6.87 -2.08 42.21
CA SER A 20 5.95 -1.51 43.19
C SER A 20 5.64 -0.06 42.80
N VAL A 21 4.40 0.23 42.41
CA VAL A 21 3.88 1.60 42.31
C VAL A 21 2.87 1.83 43.43
N SER A 22 3.22 2.78 44.28
CA SER A 22 2.48 3.30 45.41
C SER A 22 1.19 4.02 44.99
N LEU A 23 0.04 3.49 45.43
CA LEU A 23 -1.26 4.19 45.44
C LEU A 23 -1.39 4.98 46.75
N THR A 24 -1.31 6.31 46.68
CA THR A 24 -1.85 7.17 47.72
C THR A 24 -2.56 8.37 47.10
N ARG A 25 -3.87 8.47 47.37
CA ARG A 25 -4.63 9.67 47.79
C ARG A 25 -6.05 9.69 47.22
N SER A 26 -7.00 9.80 48.13
CA SER A 26 -8.38 10.26 47.95
C SER A 26 -8.71 11.16 49.17
N PRO A 27 -9.90 11.83 49.21
CA PRO A 27 -10.35 13.06 48.54
C PRO A 27 -10.47 14.22 49.59
N PRO A 28 -11.15 15.38 49.34
CA PRO A 28 -12.63 15.53 49.45
C PRO A 28 -13.24 16.65 48.51
N SER A 29 -14.49 16.57 47.99
CA SER A 29 -15.84 16.93 48.51
C SER A 29 -16.47 18.21 47.91
N ILE A 30 -17.66 18.06 47.29
CA ILE A 30 -18.93 18.83 47.45
C ILE A 30 -18.98 20.33 47.05
N ARG A 31 -19.87 20.74 46.10
CA ARG A 31 -21.21 21.35 46.35
C ARG A 31 -21.92 22.00 45.11
N SER A 32 -23.25 21.80 45.05
CA SER A 32 -24.38 22.64 44.53
C SER A 32 -24.37 23.23 43.10
N SER A 33 -25.32 22.91 42.21
CA SER A 33 -26.78 23.24 42.18
C SER A 33 -27.11 24.70 41.82
N ARG A 34 -27.67 24.93 40.62
CA ARG A 34 -28.88 25.76 40.41
C ARG A 34 -29.49 25.60 39.01
N LYS A 35 -30.81 25.39 39.01
CA LYS A 35 -31.77 25.54 37.91
C LYS A 35 -32.02 27.02 37.60
N ASN A 36 -32.37 27.32 36.34
CA ASN A 36 -33.55 28.07 35.86
C ASN A 36 -33.32 28.38 34.36
N GLN A 37 -34.05 27.84 33.38
CA GLN A 37 -35.49 27.92 33.06
C GLN A 37 -35.89 29.29 32.44
N PHE A 38 -36.64 29.21 31.32
CA PHE A 38 -37.59 30.17 30.72
C PHE A 38 -37.28 30.88 29.36
N LEU A 39 -38.03 30.42 28.33
CA LEU A 39 -38.77 31.11 27.23
C LEU A 39 -38.04 32.09 26.27
N HIS A 40 -38.49 32.41 25.05
CA HIS A 40 -39.33 31.85 23.97
C HIS A 40 -39.31 32.93 22.84
N SER A 41 -39.54 32.53 21.59
CA SER A 41 -39.95 33.30 20.39
C SER A 41 -39.06 34.39 19.77
N THR A 42 -38.54 34.05 18.58
CA THR A 42 -38.79 34.68 17.26
C THR A 42 -39.07 36.19 17.19
N SER A 43 -38.23 36.93 16.43
CA SER A 43 -38.67 37.61 15.19
C SER A 43 -37.49 38.19 14.43
N ILE A 44 -37.56 38.00 13.11
CA ILE A 44 -36.75 38.56 12.04
C ILE A 44 -36.77 40.10 12.09
N THR A 45 -35.64 40.74 11.79
CA THR A 45 -35.56 41.99 10.99
C THR A 45 -34.13 42.24 10.55
N ASP A 46 -33.98 42.46 9.24
CA ASP A 46 -32.78 42.82 8.51
C ASP A 46 -32.18 44.13 8.99
N THR A 47 -30.85 44.18 9.13
CA THR A 47 -30.07 45.37 8.77
C THR A 47 -28.65 44.94 8.35
N CYS A 48 -28.38 45.16 7.07
CA CYS A 48 -27.07 45.01 6.44
C CYS A 48 -26.16 46.19 6.85
N SER A 49 -24.96 45.93 7.34
CA SER A 49 -23.91 46.95 7.43
C SER A 49 -22.50 46.38 7.66
N PHE A 50 -21.63 46.72 6.70
CA PHE A 50 -20.16 46.76 6.72
C PHE A 50 -19.35 45.45 6.86
N LYS A 51 -18.66 45.09 5.78
CA LYS A 51 -17.19 45.02 5.81
C LYS A 51 -16.56 45.12 4.42
N LEU A 52 -15.79 46.20 4.27
CA LEU A 52 -14.75 46.42 3.27
C LEU A 52 -13.71 45.30 3.36
N CYS A 53 -13.42 44.61 2.25
CA CYS A 53 -12.15 43.88 2.11
C CYS A 53 -11.68 43.99 0.66
N CYS A 54 -10.58 44.71 0.48
CA CYS A 54 -9.89 44.88 -0.79
C CYS A 54 -9.41 43.52 -1.30
N THR A 55 -9.90 43.07 -2.45
CA THR A 55 -9.21 42.00 -3.21
C THR A 55 -8.35 42.64 -4.28
N ARG A 56 -7.04 42.56 -4.02
CA ARG A 56 -5.93 42.88 -4.93
C ARG A 56 -6.10 42.10 -6.23
N ASN A 57 -5.91 42.82 -7.34
CA ASN A 57 -6.02 42.34 -8.71
C ASN A 57 -5.30 41.01 -8.98
N GLU A 58 -5.95 40.27 -9.86
CA GLU A 58 -5.56 39.02 -10.49
C GLU A 58 -4.22 39.11 -11.21
N GLU A 59 -3.31 38.20 -10.87
CA GLU A 59 -2.28 37.68 -11.78
C GLU A 59 -1.73 36.37 -11.17
N SER A 60 -2.43 35.25 -11.41
CA SER A 60 -1.85 33.90 -11.26
C SER A 60 -2.69 32.81 -11.96
N SER A 61 -3.13 33.05 -13.20
CA SER A 61 -4.02 32.14 -13.94
C SER A 61 -3.34 30.90 -14.56
N GLN A 62 -2.13 30.51 -14.14
CA GLN A 62 -1.48 29.27 -14.63
C GLN A 62 -0.99 28.29 -13.54
N ASN A 63 -0.94 28.68 -12.27
CA ASN A 63 -0.47 27.78 -11.18
C ASN A 63 -1.59 27.18 -10.32
N MET A 64 -2.85 27.54 -10.56
CA MET A 64 -3.99 27.07 -9.77
C MET A 64 -4.44 25.64 -10.15
N SER A 65 -4.25 25.23 -11.41
CA SER A 65 -4.80 23.95 -11.92
C SER A 65 -4.10 22.69 -11.41
N PHE A 66 -2.79 22.75 -11.11
CA PHE A 66 -2.00 21.56 -10.74
C PHE A 66 -1.97 21.31 -9.23
N LYS A 67 -1.99 22.37 -8.40
CA LYS A 67 -2.08 22.20 -6.94
C LYS A 67 -3.42 21.60 -6.51
N ASP A 68 -4.49 21.86 -7.26
CA ASP A 68 -5.82 21.27 -7.02
C ASP A 68 -5.93 19.78 -7.42
N PHE A 69 -4.93 19.22 -8.14
CA PHE A 69 -5.01 17.85 -8.67
C PHE A 69 -4.93 16.76 -7.59
N SER A 70 -4.24 17.01 -6.46
CA SER A 70 -4.12 16.02 -5.38
C SER A 70 -5.06 16.35 -4.21
N ILE A 71 -5.75 15.35 -3.67
CA ILE A 71 -6.57 15.45 -2.44
C ILE A 71 -5.75 15.03 -1.20
N LEU A 72 -4.58 14.40 -1.39
CA LEU A 72 -3.81 13.87 -0.27
C LEU A 72 -3.47 15.00 0.71
N LYS A 73 -3.83 14.78 1.97
CA LYS A 73 -3.62 15.76 3.03
C LYS A 73 -2.12 15.92 3.28
N THR A 74 -1.68 17.17 3.32
CA THR A 74 -0.34 17.54 3.79
C THR A 74 -0.20 17.43 5.31
N ASP A 75 -1.31 17.38 6.05
CA ASP A 75 -1.33 17.46 7.52
C ASP A 75 -0.99 16.14 8.24
N LEU A 76 -0.46 15.16 7.51
CA LEU A 76 0.01 13.90 8.09
C LEU A 76 1.44 14.11 8.61
N GLU A 77 1.60 14.04 9.93
CA GLU A 77 2.90 14.06 10.62
C GLU A 77 3.66 12.73 10.37
N CYS A 78 4.01 12.43 9.12
CA CYS A 78 5.01 11.39 8.84
C CYS A 78 6.41 11.99 9.00
N ASP A 79 7.22 11.41 9.88
CA ASP A 79 8.65 11.68 9.90
C ASP A 79 9.31 10.97 8.71
N ILE A 80 10.05 11.72 7.89
CA ILE A 80 10.73 11.20 6.70
C ILE A 80 11.79 10.16 7.10
N GLY A 81 12.50 10.40 8.21
CA GLY A 81 13.52 9.48 8.71
C GLY A 81 12.94 8.12 9.08
N SER A 82 11.89 8.13 9.89
CA SER A 82 11.11 6.93 10.25
C SER A 82 10.51 6.23 9.03
N THR A 83 10.03 6.99 8.03
CA THR A 83 9.44 6.44 6.80
C THR A 83 10.46 5.61 6.03
N TRP A 84 11.65 6.16 5.75
CA TRP A 84 12.70 5.44 5.04
C TRP A 84 13.27 4.28 5.85
N SER A 85 13.39 4.41 7.17
CA SER A 85 13.81 3.31 8.05
C SER A 85 12.82 2.14 8.00
N THR A 86 11.52 2.43 8.09
CA THR A 86 10.45 1.44 7.98
C THR A 86 10.46 0.78 6.59
N MET A 87 10.64 1.58 5.54
CA MET A 87 10.67 1.10 4.15
C MET A 87 11.90 0.22 3.89
N ALA A 88 13.07 0.60 4.39
CA ALA A 88 14.28 -0.19 4.30
C ALA A 88 14.14 -1.52 5.05
N PHE A 89 13.60 -1.50 6.28
CA PHE A 89 13.32 -2.72 7.03
C PHE A 89 12.35 -3.64 6.27
N TYR A 90 11.25 -3.11 5.74
CA TYR A 90 10.33 -3.91 4.93
C TYR A 90 11.03 -4.50 3.69
N ILE A 91 11.75 -3.70 2.90
CA ILE A 91 12.36 -4.20 1.65
C ILE A 91 13.39 -5.30 1.95
N PHE A 92 14.32 -5.04 2.87
CA PHE A 92 15.45 -5.94 3.09
C PHE A 92 15.13 -7.11 4.02
N SER A 93 14.24 -6.94 5.00
CA SER A 93 13.93 -7.99 5.99
C SER A 93 12.65 -8.76 5.69
N LEU A 94 11.72 -8.21 4.90
CA LEU A 94 10.45 -8.86 4.58
C LEU A 94 10.32 -9.17 3.08
N HIS A 95 10.26 -8.15 2.24
CA HIS A 95 9.93 -8.29 0.81
C HIS A 95 10.94 -9.14 0.06
N ILE A 96 12.23 -8.80 0.09
CA ILE A 96 13.26 -9.55 -0.67
C ILE A 96 13.33 -11.02 -0.21
N PRO A 97 13.46 -11.34 1.09
CA PRO A 97 13.50 -12.73 1.54
C PRO A 97 12.24 -13.53 1.20
N LEU A 98 11.05 -12.95 1.39
CA LEU A 98 9.78 -13.64 1.16
C LEU A 98 9.48 -13.81 -0.34
N SER A 99 9.67 -12.76 -1.13
CA SER A 99 9.33 -12.77 -2.56
C SER A 99 10.29 -13.63 -3.40
N PHE A 100 11.60 -13.55 -3.14
CA PHE A 100 12.61 -14.27 -3.95
C PHE A 100 13.11 -15.56 -3.29
N GLY A 101 13.10 -15.64 -1.96
CA GLY A 101 13.56 -16.82 -1.22
C GLY A 101 12.45 -17.73 -0.72
N GLY A 102 11.20 -17.24 -0.63
CA GLY A 102 10.12 -17.96 0.06
C GLY A 102 9.80 -19.32 -0.54
N LEU A 103 9.65 -19.42 -1.86
CA LEU A 103 9.40 -20.70 -2.53
C LEU A 103 10.56 -21.69 -2.36
N SER A 104 11.82 -21.21 -2.38
CA SER A 104 12.99 -22.06 -2.16
C SER A 104 13.03 -22.64 -0.75
N VAL A 105 12.65 -21.84 0.27
CA VAL A 105 12.53 -22.33 1.64
C VAL A 105 11.43 -23.38 1.75
N VAL A 106 10.27 -23.17 1.11
CA VAL A 106 9.19 -24.16 1.11
C VAL A 106 9.62 -25.46 0.43
N ALA A 107 10.30 -25.39 -0.71
CA ALA A 107 10.85 -26.56 -1.41
C ALA A 107 11.80 -27.37 -0.51
N GLN A 108 12.69 -26.69 0.22
CA GLN A 108 13.60 -27.33 1.18
C GLN A 108 12.86 -27.98 2.35
N LEU A 109 11.85 -27.31 2.92
CA LEU A 109 11.03 -27.84 4.02
C LEU A 109 10.25 -29.09 3.61
N LEU A 110 9.75 -29.12 2.37
CA LEU A 110 9.03 -30.26 1.80
C LEU A 110 9.96 -31.34 1.23
N GLN A 111 11.28 -31.13 1.27
CA GLN A 111 12.30 -32.01 0.68
C GLN A 111 12.05 -32.31 -0.81
N GLN A 112 11.56 -31.30 -1.55
CA GLN A 112 11.28 -31.39 -2.98
C GLN A 112 12.25 -30.51 -3.77
N THR A 113 12.74 -31.00 -4.91
CA THR A 113 13.60 -30.24 -5.82
C THR A 113 12.81 -29.28 -6.71
N ALA A 114 11.56 -29.62 -7.01
CA ALA A 114 10.60 -28.79 -7.72
C ALA A 114 9.22 -28.98 -7.06
N LEU A 115 8.57 -27.86 -6.75
CA LEU A 115 7.23 -27.86 -6.17
C LEU A 115 6.21 -28.09 -7.29
N ASP A 116 5.18 -28.89 -7.03
CA ASP A 116 4.07 -28.99 -7.98
C ASP A 116 3.31 -27.64 -8.09
N PRO A 117 2.67 -27.36 -9.23
CA PRO A 117 1.97 -26.08 -9.45
C PRO A 117 0.98 -25.69 -8.35
N ASN A 118 0.23 -26.65 -7.80
CA ASN A 118 -0.76 -26.35 -6.76
C ASN A 118 -0.05 -25.93 -5.47
N THR A 119 0.98 -26.67 -5.07
CA THR A 119 1.81 -26.31 -3.91
C THR A 119 2.50 -24.96 -4.10
N GLN A 120 2.99 -24.64 -5.30
CA GLN A 120 3.56 -23.31 -5.59
C GLN A 120 2.53 -22.20 -5.32
N VAL A 121 1.31 -22.35 -5.83
CA VAL A 121 0.24 -21.34 -5.66
C VAL A 121 -0.18 -21.17 -4.21
N PHE A 122 -0.39 -22.28 -3.48
CA PHE A 122 -0.72 -22.19 -2.05
C PHE A 122 0.40 -21.55 -1.25
N SER A 123 1.66 -21.86 -1.60
CA SER A 123 2.83 -21.27 -0.96
C SER A 123 2.92 -19.78 -1.23
N LEU A 124 2.72 -19.34 -2.49
CA LEU A 124 2.69 -17.92 -2.86
C LEU A 124 1.56 -17.18 -2.13
N LEU A 125 0.37 -17.78 -2.06
CA LEU A 125 -0.75 -17.20 -1.31
C LEU A 125 -0.40 -17.00 0.16
N LEU A 126 0.19 -18.02 0.80
CA LEU A 126 0.60 -17.95 2.20
C LEU A 126 1.69 -16.90 2.41
N ILE A 127 2.72 -16.90 1.57
CA ILE A 127 3.85 -15.96 1.63
C ILE A 127 3.36 -14.52 1.48
N GLN A 128 2.52 -14.24 0.47
CA GLN A 128 2.02 -12.87 0.24
C GLN A 128 1.07 -12.41 1.34
N THR A 129 0.24 -13.30 1.87
CA THR A 129 -0.62 -12.98 3.01
C THR A 129 0.21 -12.72 4.27
N LEU A 130 1.26 -13.52 4.49
CA LEU A 130 2.18 -13.32 5.60
C LEU A 130 2.93 -11.99 5.48
N GLU A 131 3.43 -11.65 4.29
CA GLU A 131 4.10 -10.39 4.02
C GLU A 131 3.19 -9.19 4.32
N LEU A 132 1.93 -9.25 3.89
CA LEU A 132 0.92 -8.26 4.23
C LEU A 132 0.70 -8.13 5.73
N VAL A 133 0.49 -9.24 6.44
CA VAL A 133 0.26 -9.23 7.89
C VAL A 133 1.48 -8.67 8.64
N LEU A 134 2.70 -9.02 8.22
CA LEU A 134 3.93 -8.53 8.83
C LEU A 134 4.12 -7.04 8.57
N PHE A 135 3.85 -6.56 7.36
CA PHE A 135 3.90 -5.12 7.06
C PHE A 135 2.86 -4.33 7.85
N LEU A 136 1.62 -4.81 7.94
CA LEU A 136 0.57 -4.17 8.75
C LEU A 136 0.95 -4.15 10.25
N SER A 137 1.62 -5.19 10.73
CA SER A 137 2.12 -5.27 12.11
C SER A 137 3.28 -4.31 12.34
N LEU A 138 4.20 -4.19 11.38
CA LEU A 138 5.29 -3.21 11.39
C LEU A 138 4.76 -1.78 11.46
N LEU A 139 3.72 -1.45 10.70
CA LEU A 139 3.11 -0.11 10.73
C LEU A 139 2.39 0.21 12.02
N LYS A 140 1.84 -0.79 12.73
CA LYS A 140 1.25 -0.59 14.05
C LYS A 140 2.30 -0.39 15.15
N PHE A 141 3.49 -0.98 14.97
CA PHE A 141 4.58 -0.89 15.93
C PHE A 141 5.44 0.35 15.73
N SER A 142 5.64 0.77 14.48
CA SER A 142 6.18 2.08 14.15
C SER A 142 5.19 3.13 14.65
N ASP A 143 5.66 4.17 15.36
CA ASP A 143 4.83 5.25 15.97
C ASP A 143 4.05 6.11 14.94
N ASN A 144 4.00 5.64 13.70
CA ASN A 144 3.17 6.15 12.64
C ASN A 144 1.71 5.81 12.96
N ARG A 145 0.92 6.82 13.34
CA ARG A 145 -0.55 6.72 13.50
C ARG A 145 -1.26 6.56 12.14
N PHE A 146 -0.80 5.62 11.33
CA PHE A 146 -1.26 5.40 9.97
C PHE A 146 -2.38 4.37 9.95
N ASN A 147 -3.61 4.80 9.67
CA ASN A 147 -4.78 3.92 9.67
C ASN A 147 -5.17 3.54 8.23
N ILE A 148 -4.51 2.51 7.69
CA ILE A 148 -4.65 2.01 6.31
C ILE A 148 -6.10 1.68 5.96
N LEU A 149 -6.86 1.08 6.88
CA LEU A 149 -8.26 0.72 6.64
C LEU A 149 -9.11 1.95 6.29
N SER A 150 -8.76 3.13 6.82
CA SER A 150 -9.46 4.38 6.51
C SER A 150 -9.14 4.90 5.09
N SER A 151 -8.04 4.45 4.48
CA SER A 151 -7.64 4.79 3.11
C SER A 151 -8.35 3.93 2.05
N PHE A 152 -8.76 2.71 2.41
CA PHE A 152 -9.63 1.86 1.57
C PHE A 152 -11.11 2.22 1.67
N LYS A 153 -11.51 3.01 2.66
CA LYS A 153 -12.88 3.48 2.75
C LYS A 153 -13.16 4.44 1.59
N THR A 154 -14.17 4.13 0.78
CA THR A 154 -14.71 5.06 -0.21
C THR A 154 -15.25 6.27 0.55
N ARG A 155 -14.48 7.35 0.60
CA ARG A 155 -14.98 8.62 1.12
C ARG A 155 -16.02 9.12 0.12
N LEU A 156 -17.16 9.62 0.61
CA LEU A 156 -18.10 10.42 -0.17
C LEU A 156 -17.39 11.72 -0.53
N LEU A 157 -16.46 11.64 -1.48
CA LEU A 157 -15.77 12.78 -2.06
C LEU A 157 -16.74 13.46 -3.04
N PRO A 158 -16.60 14.77 -3.27
CA PRO A 158 -17.48 15.51 -4.17
C PRO A 158 -17.57 14.81 -5.55
N GLU A 159 -18.77 14.77 -6.14
CA GLU A 159 -19.11 14.06 -7.40
C GLU A 159 -18.06 14.21 -8.51
N LYS A 160 -17.36 15.35 -8.55
CA LYS A 160 -16.37 15.69 -9.56
C LYS A 160 -15.06 14.86 -9.50
N ARG A 161 -14.74 14.21 -8.37
CA ARG A 161 -13.50 13.45 -8.16
C ARG A 161 -13.79 11.98 -7.83
N ASN A 162 -14.57 11.37 -8.72
CA ASN A 162 -15.00 9.99 -8.60
C ASN A 162 -13.83 9.01 -8.83
N TRP A 163 -13.62 8.11 -7.87
CA TRP A 163 -12.62 7.04 -7.97
C TRP A 163 -12.85 6.13 -9.18
N LEU A 164 -14.13 5.94 -9.58
CA LEU A 164 -14.48 5.16 -10.77
C LEU A 164 -13.91 5.79 -12.04
N LEU A 165 -14.04 7.11 -12.19
CA LEU A 165 -13.52 7.82 -13.35
C LEU A 165 -11.99 7.70 -13.42
N ALA A 166 -11.32 7.87 -12.29
CA ALA A 166 -9.87 7.68 -12.22
C ALA A 166 -9.46 6.24 -12.59
N SER A 167 -10.22 5.24 -12.12
CA SER A 167 -9.99 3.84 -12.47
C SER A 167 -10.20 3.56 -13.95
N VAL A 168 -11.28 4.06 -14.56
CA VAL A 168 -11.55 3.87 -15.99
C VAL A 168 -10.46 4.52 -16.85
N LEU A 169 -10.06 5.75 -16.51
CA LEU A 169 -9.00 6.45 -17.24
C LEU A 169 -7.64 5.75 -17.07
N GLY A 170 -7.32 5.32 -15.85
CA GLY A 170 -6.08 4.60 -15.55
C GLY A 170 -5.99 3.26 -16.28
N VAL A 171 -7.06 2.46 -16.24
CA VAL A 171 -7.15 1.18 -16.98
C VAL A 171 -7.06 1.44 -18.48
N GLY A 172 -7.83 2.39 -19.01
CA GLY A 172 -7.80 2.72 -20.44
C GLY A 172 -6.41 3.13 -20.93
N PHE A 173 -5.69 3.92 -20.13
CA PHE A 173 -4.31 4.31 -20.43
C PHE A 173 -3.36 3.10 -20.42
N LEU A 174 -3.43 2.24 -19.41
CA LEU A 174 -2.56 1.04 -19.34
C LEU A 174 -2.86 0.06 -20.48
N LEU A 175 -4.13 -0.12 -20.86
CA LEU A 175 -4.52 -0.94 -22.01
C LEU A 175 -3.96 -0.38 -23.32
N ALA A 176 -4.06 0.94 -23.53
CA ALA A 176 -3.49 1.60 -24.69
C ALA A 176 -1.96 1.44 -24.72
N LEU A 177 -1.29 1.52 -23.57
CA LEU A 177 0.14 1.31 -23.46
C LEU A 177 0.52 -0.13 -23.84
N VAL A 178 -0.15 -1.14 -23.29
CA VAL A 178 0.07 -2.56 -23.62
C VAL A 178 -0.09 -2.77 -25.13
N PHE A 179 -1.20 -2.30 -25.71
CA PHE A 179 -1.47 -2.41 -27.14
C PHE A 179 -0.37 -1.75 -27.98
N LEU A 180 0.04 -0.52 -27.62
CA LEU A 180 1.09 0.19 -28.32
C LEU A 180 2.44 -0.53 -28.23
N THR A 181 2.79 -1.06 -27.06
CA THR A 181 4.02 -1.84 -26.89
C THR A 181 4.00 -3.13 -27.69
N SER A 182 2.85 -3.81 -27.82
CA SER A 182 2.71 -4.99 -28.68
C SER A 182 2.94 -4.65 -30.16
N LEU A 183 2.36 -3.55 -30.66
CA LEU A 183 2.58 -3.11 -32.05
C LEU A 183 4.05 -2.80 -32.35
N ILE A 184 4.76 -2.24 -31.37
CA ILE A 184 6.19 -1.92 -31.49
C ILE A 184 7.01 -3.22 -31.45
N ALA A 185 6.69 -4.13 -30.52
CA ALA A 185 7.39 -5.41 -30.37
C ALA A 185 7.31 -6.26 -31.66
N ASP A 186 6.12 -6.35 -32.25
CA ASP A 186 5.88 -7.08 -33.50
C ASP A 186 6.70 -6.51 -34.68
N LYS A 187 7.00 -5.20 -34.66
CA LYS A 187 7.72 -4.54 -35.76
C LYS A 187 9.24 -4.46 -35.57
N LEU A 188 9.76 -4.44 -34.35
CA LEU A 188 11.16 -4.11 -34.08
C LEU A 188 11.98 -5.23 -33.43
N VAL A 189 11.36 -6.07 -32.59
CA VAL A 189 12.10 -6.94 -31.65
C VAL A 189 11.76 -8.42 -31.84
N GLY A 190 10.67 -8.73 -32.56
CA GLY A 190 10.05 -10.04 -32.52
C GLY A 190 9.32 -10.25 -31.18
N PRO A 191 8.37 -11.19 -31.10
CA PRO A 191 7.65 -11.46 -29.87
C PRO A 191 8.64 -11.96 -28.80
N LYS A 192 9.06 -11.06 -27.91
CA LYS A 192 9.66 -11.44 -26.64
C LYS A 192 8.50 -11.72 -25.70
N ASP A 193 8.37 -12.97 -25.32
CA ASP A 193 7.45 -13.40 -24.28
C ASP A 193 7.66 -12.52 -23.04
N VAL A 194 6.61 -11.82 -22.62
CA VAL A 194 6.56 -11.09 -21.32
C VAL A 194 6.44 -12.11 -20.16
N ASN A 195 6.73 -13.38 -20.42
CA ASN A 195 6.31 -14.49 -19.62
C ASN A 195 7.30 -14.73 -18.49
N ASN A 196 6.81 -14.61 -17.26
CA ASN A 196 7.50 -15.16 -16.10
C ASN A 196 7.40 -16.70 -16.19
N PRO A 197 8.51 -17.43 -16.36
CA PRO A 197 8.49 -18.88 -16.58
C PRO A 197 7.84 -19.62 -15.40
N ILE A 198 7.98 -19.09 -14.18
CA ILE A 198 7.36 -19.63 -12.96
C ILE A 198 5.83 -19.49 -13.07
N LEU A 199 5.33 -18.33 -13.51
CA LEU A 199 3.89 -18.14 -13.69
C LEU A 199 3.33 -19.10 -14.75
N LYS A 200 4.04 -19.30 -15.88
CA LYS A 200 3.60 -20.21 -16.94
C LYS A 200 3.58 -21.68 -16.48
N GLU A 201 4.58 -22.09 -15.71
CA GLU A 201 4.63 -23.41 -15.08
C GLU A 201 3.45 -23.62 -14.13
N ILE A 202 3.19 -22.64 -13.26
CA ILE A 202 2.06 -22.66 -12.34
C ILE A 202 0.74 -22.80 -13.10
N LEU A 203 0.50 -21.99 -14.13
CA LEU A 203 -0.75 -21.99 -14.87
C LEU A 203 -1.01 -23.31 -15.62
N SER A 204 0.04 -24.09 -15.87
CA SER A 204 -0.06 -25.44 -16.44
C SER A 204 -0.63 -26.47 -15.46
N GLY A 205 -0.75 -26.12 -14.18
CA GLY A 205 -1.27 -26.96 -13.09
C GLY A 205 -2.78 -27.24 -13.07
N GLY A 206 -3.53 -26.77 -14.07
CA GLY A 206 -4.98 -26.96 -14.18
C GLY A 206 -5.81 -25.90 -13.44
N SER A 207 -7.13 -26.13 -13.35
CA SER A 207 -8.12 -25.12 -12.91
C SER A 207 -7.88 -24.57 -11.49
N LEU A 208 -7.44 -25.42 -10.56
CA LEU A 208 -7.13 -25.00 -9.19
C LEU A 208 -5.95 -24.02 -9.16
N SER A 209 -4.89 -24.36 -9.90
CA SER A 209 -3.70 -23.52 -10.03
C SER A 209 -4.04 -22.18 -10.66
N VAL A 210 -4.81 -22.16 -11.76
CA VAL A 210 -5.28 -20.93 -12.41
C VAL A 210 -6.12 -20.06 -11.46
N THR A 211 -7.04 -20.68 -10.72
CA THR A 211 -7.89 -19.96 -9.76
C THR A 211 -7.06 -19.34 -8.64
N GLY A 212 -6.12 -20.10 -8.07
CA GLY A 212 -5.26 -19.60 -7.02
C GLY A 212 -4.24 -18.56 -7.50
N SER A 213 -3.68 -18.72 -8.71
CA SER A 213 -2.86 -17.68 -9.36
C SER A 213 -3.66 -16.40 -9.55
N THR A 214 -4.92 -16.50 -9.98
CA THR A 214 -5.81 -15.34 -10.11
C THR A 214 -6.00 -14.66 -8.76
N LEU A 215 -6.28 -15.42 -7.69
CA LEU A 215 -6.42 -14.87 -6.34
C LEU A 215 -5.15 -14.14 -5.88
N VAL A 216 -3.98 -14.76 -6.06
CA VAL A 216 -2.70 -14.18 -5.62
C VAL A 216 -2.33 -12.96 -6.45
N TYR A 217 -2.19 -13.13 -7.77
CA TYR A 217 -1.67 -12.09 -8.67
C TYR A 217 -2.65 -10.93 -8.88
N CYS A 218 -3.95 -11.20 -8.86
CA CYS A 218 -4.93 -10.15 -9.17
C CYS A 218 -5.51 -9.51 -7.91
N LEU A 219 -5.46 -10.14 -6.73
CA LEU A 219 -6.06 -9.60 -5.52
C LEU A 219 -5.06 -9.42 -4.39
N VAL A 220 -4.39 -10.48 -3.95
CA VAL A 220 -3.54 -10.41 -2.73
C VAL A 220 -2.30 -9.54 -2.97
N THR A 221 -1.58 -9.76 -4.07
CA THR A 221 -0.38 -9.01 -4.41
C THR A 221 -0.69 -7.53 -4.66
N PRO A 222 -1.67 -7.14 -5.50
CA PRO A 222 -2.05 -5.73 -5.65
C PRO A 222 -2.50 -5.10 -4.34
N PHE A 223 -3.23 -5.82 -3.48
CA PHE A 223 -3.65 -5.28 -2.20
C PHE A 223 -2.46 -4.97 -1.29
N LEU A 224 -1.48 -5.88 -1.20
CA LEU A 224 -0.22 -5.67 -0.49
C LEU A 224 0.54 -4.47 -1.04
N GLU A 225 0.79 -4.46 -2.35
CA GLU A 225 1.61 -3.44 -3.00
C GLU A 225 0.96 -2.06 -2.92
N GLU A 226 -0.35 -1.94 -3.15
CA GLU A 226 -1.05 -0.66 -2.98
C GLU A 226 -1.02 -0.18 -1.53
N THR A 227 -1.09 -1.10 -0.56
CA THR A 227 -0.98 -0.76 0.86
C THR A 227 0.41 -0.20 1.20
N VAL A 228 1.47 -0.83 0.69
CA VAL A 228 2.86 -0.44 0.95
C VAL A 228 3.22 0.86 0.22
N TYR A 229 3.04 0.89 -1.10
CA TYR A 229 3.61 1.94 -1.93
C TYR A 229 2.71 3.17 -2.03
N ARG A 230 1.38 3.00 -2.05
CA ARG A 230 0.43 4.11 -2.18
C ARG A 230 -0.09 4.51 -0.82
N GLY A 231 -0.56 3.52 -0.05
CA GLY A 231 -1.05 3.68 1.30
C GLY A 231 0.02 4.32 2.18
N PHE A 232 1.15 3.65 2.40
CA PHE A 232 2.17 4.14 3.30
C PHE A 232 3.17 5.10 2.64
N LEU A 233 3.98 4.63 1.69
CA LEU A 233 5.13 5.39 1.18
C LEU A 233 4.71 6.70 0.49
N LEU A 234 3.84 6.63 -0.53
CA LEU A 234 3.38 7.82 -1.26
C LEU A 234 2.69 8.82 -0.34
N THR A 235 1.85 8.36 0.60
CA THR A 235 1.16 9.27 1.53
C THR A 235 2.14 10.02 2.42
N CYS A 236 3.14 9.34 3.00
CA CYS A 236 4.15 10.00 3.83
C CYS A 236 5.09 10.92 3.02
N LEU A 237 5.42 10.56 1.78
CA LEU A 237 6.19 11.45 0.91
C LEU A 237 5.37 12.69 0.55
N ALA A 238 4.09 12.52 0.19
CA ALA A 238 3.20 13.62 -0.20
C ALA A 238 2.88 14.60 0.95
N SER A 239 3.10 14.21 2.22
CA SER A 239 2.98 15.15 3.35
C SER A 239 4.21 16.04 3.54
N THR A 240 5.33 15.72 2.90
CA THR A 240 6.61 16.43 3.10
C THR A 240 7.20 17.02 1.82
N MET A 241 6.73 16.60 0.65
CA MET A 241 7.11 17.15 -0.65
C MET A 241 5.89 17.33 -1.56
N LYS A 242 6.11 17.90 -2.77
CA LYS A 242 5.05 18.02 -3.78
C LYS A 242 4.56 16.65 -4.22
N TRP A 243 3.25 16.52 -4.46
CA TRP A 243 2.64 15.23 -4.80
C TRP A 243 3.26 14.60 -6.07
N GLU A 244 3.66 15.41 -7.04
CA GLU A 244 4.29 14.94 -8.28
C GLU A 244 5.63 14.24 -7.97
N GLN A 245 6.44 14.85 -7.11
CA GLN A 245 7.72 14.28 -6.67
C GLN A 245 7.49 13.02 -5.85
N ALA A 246 6.49 13.02 -4.97
CA ALA A 246 6.13 11.86 -4.17
C ALA A 246 5.71 10.68 -5.05
N VAL A 247 4.90 10.92 -6.10
CA VAL A 247 4.51 9.88 -7.08
C VAL A 247 5.72 9.34 -7.83
N VAL A 248 6.62 10.20 -8.29
CA VAL A 248 7.84 9.76 -9.01
C VAL A 248 8.71 8.89 -8.09
N VAL A 249 8.99 9.35 -6.87
CA VAL A 249 9.83 8.61 -5.93
C VAL A 249 9.20 7.28 -5.53
N SER A 250 7.91 7.26 -5.18
CA SER A 250 7.24 6.00 -4.82
C SER A 250 7.19 5.01 -5.99
N SER A 251 7.03 5.50 -7.22
CA SER A 251 7.04 4.67 -8.43
C SER A 251 8.42 4.08 -8.74
N ILE A 252 9.49 4.84 -8.48
CA ILE A 252 10.87 4.34 -8.58
C ILE A 252 11.10 3.22 -7.55
N VAL A 253 10.69 3.43 -6.30
CA VAL A 253 10.87 2.43 -5.24
C VAL A 253 10.05 1.17 -5.54
N PHE A 254 8.80 1.31 -5.97
CA PHE A 254 7.95 0.20 -6.44
C PHE A 254 8.60 -0.59 -7.57
N SER A 255 9.12 0.10 -8.58
CA SER A 255 9.76 -0.55 -9.71
C SER A 255 11.07 -1.23 -9.33
N ALA A 256 11.86 -0.61 -8.44
CA ALA A 256 13.14 -1.15 -7.99
C ALA A 256 12.98 -2.38 -7.10
N SER A 257 11.89 -2.48 -6.31
CA SER A 257 11.65 -3.62 -5.41
C SER A 257 11.51 -4.95 -6.15
N HIS A 258 11.13 -4.90 -7.43
CA HIS A 258 10.97 -6.07 -8.29
C HIS A 258 12.29 -6.64 -8.80
N LEU A 259 13.42 -5.94 -8.58
CA LEU A 259 14.77 -6.39 -8.95
C LEU A 259 14.92 -6.88 -10.41
N SER A 260 14.11 -6.34 -11.32
CA SER A 260 14.11 -6.67 -12.75
C SER A 260 14.41 -5.42 -13.56
N VAL A 261 15.55 -5.41 -14.26
CA VAL A 261 15.94 -4.30 -15.14
C VAL A 261 15.02 -4.24 -16.37
N ASP A 262 14.65 -5.39 -16.91
CA ASP A 262 13.83 -5.51 -18.11
C ASP A 262 12.41 -4.95 -17.89
N SER A 263 11.84 -5.21 -16.71
CA SER A 263 10.49 -4.76 -16.36
C SER A 263 10.47 -3.37 -15.71
N PHE A 264 11.63 -2.77 -15.42
CA PHE A 264 11.70 -1.53 -14.64
C PHE A 264 10.91 -0.39 -15.26
N LEU A 265 11.11 -0.10 -16.55
CA LEU A 265 10.42 1.02 -17.19
C LEU A 265 8.89 0.83 -17.19
N GLN A 266 8.44 -0.40 -17.46
CA GLN A 266 7.03 -0.77 -17.46
C GLN A 266 6.41 -0.62 -16.06
N LEU A 267 7.06 -1.17 -15.03
CA LEU A 267 6.62 -1.08 -13.64
C LEU A 267 6.64 0.37 -13.12
N PHE A 268 7.62 1.17 -13.53
CA PHE A 268 7.66 2.59 -13.21
C PHE A 268 6.45 3.34 -13.79
N VAL A 269 6.08 3.10 -15.06
CA VAL A 269 4.92 3.75 -15.69
C VAL A 269 3.61 3.32 -15.01
N ILE A 270 3.44 2.03 -14.72
CA ILE A 270 2.31 1.52 -13.92
C ILE A 270 2.32 2.21 -12.55
N GLY A 271 3.50 2.29 -11.93
CA GLY A 271 3.85 3.05 -10.76
C GLY A 271 3.15 4.40 -10.69
N VAL A 272 3.43 5.22 -11.71
CA VAL A 272 2.97 6.59 -11.86
C VAL A 272 1.46 6.65 -12.06
N VAL A 273 0.89 5.81 -12.91
CA VAL A 273 -0.57 5.78 -13.16
C VAL A 273 -1.33 5.49 -11.86
N LEU A 274 -0.89 4.49 -11.11
CA LEU A 274 -1.49 4.12 -9.83
C LEU A 274 -1.33 5.24 -8.80
N GLY A 275 -0.14 5.85 -8.70
CA GLY A 275 0.12 7.00 -7.82
C GLY A 275 -0.78 8.20 -8.14
N CYS A 276 -0.89 8.58 -9.42
CA CYS A 276 -1.76 9.66 -9.87
C CYS A 276 -3.24 9.37 -9.58
N SER A 277 -3.68 8.12 -9.80
CA SER A 277 -5.06 7.72 -9.50
C SER A 277 -5.37 7.84 -8.01
N TYR A 278 -4.41 7.53 -7.13
CA TYR A 278 -4.55 7.71 -5.69
C TYR A 278 -4.54 9.19 -5.28
N CYS A 279 -3.62 10.00 -5.82
CA CYS A 279 -3.61 11.44 -5.55
C CYS A 279 -4.92 12.12 -5.94
N TRP A 280 -5.49 11.73 -7.08
CA TRP A 280 -6.76 12.29 -7.56
C TRP A 280 -7.97 11.82 -6.76
N SER A 281 -8.05 10.51 -6.49
CA SER A 281 -9.24 9.88 -5.89
C SER A 281 -9.23 9.86 -4.37
N GLY A 282 -8.07 10.04 -3.72
CA GLY A 282 -7.92 9.99 -2.26
C GLY A 282 -8.29 8.64 -1.62
N THR A 283 -8.47 7.57 -2.41
CA THR A 283 -8.83 6.23 -1.93
C THR A 283 -7.99 5.16 -2.60
N LEU A 284 -7.56 4.16 -1.83
CA LEU A 284 -6.78 3.03 -2.35
C LEU A 284 -7.60 2.07 -3.21
N VAL A 285 -8.93 2.21 -3.24
CA VAL A 285 -9.80 1.42 -4.12
C VAL A 285 -9.47 1.69 -5.59
N SER A 286 -9.19 2.94 -5.97
CA SER A 286 -8.91 3.29 -7.36
C SER A 286 -7.64 2.62 -7.90
N PRO A 287 -6.45 2.79 -7.29
CA PRO A 287 -5.25 2.11 -7.73
C PRO A 287 -5.36 0.59 -7.59
N PHE A 288 -6.00 0.07 -6.53
CA PHE A 288 -6.20 -1.37 -6.38
C PHE A 288 -6.95 -1.96 -7.58
N VAL A 289 -8.08 -1.36 -7.99
CA VAL A 289 -8.85 -1.83 -9.15
C VAL A 289 -8.06 -1.73 -10.44
N ILE A 290 -7.33 -0.63 -10.67
CA ILE A 290 -6.49 -0.46 -11.87
C ILE A 290 -5.42 -1.57 -11.91
N HIS A 291 -4.73 -1.80 -10.79
CA HIS A 291 -3.65 -2.77 -10.68
C HIS A 291 -4.17 -4.21 -10.84
N SER A 292 -5.25 -4.57 -10.14
CA SER A 292 -5.91 -5.86 -10.26
C SER A 292 -6.34 -6.18 -11.68
N LEU A 293 -6.94 -5.22 -12.39
CA LEU A 293 -7.37 -5.40 -13.77
C LEU A 293 -6.18 -5.49 -14.74
N TYR A 294 -5.12 -4.71 -14.50
CA TYR A 294 -3.88 -4.82 -15.25
C TYR A 294 -3.27 -6.22 -15.10
N ASN A 295 -3.14 -6.72 -13.87
CA ASN A 295 -2.59 -8.05 -13.62
C ASN A 295 -3.48 -9.16 -14.19
N ALA A 296 -4.81 -9.00 -14.11
CA ALA A 296 -5.75 -9.94 -14.72
C ALA A 296 -5.59 -10.00 -16.25
N LEU A 297 -5.38 -8.86 -16.91
CA LEU A 297 -5.09 -8.82 -18.34
C LEU A 297 -3.80 -9.56 -18.67
N ILE A 298 -2.71 -9.26 -17.95
CA ILE A 298 -1.42 -9.93 -18.17
C ILE A 298 -1.54 -11.44 -17.93
N LEU A 299 -2.30 -11.86 -16.91
CA LEU A 299 -2.58 -13.25 -16.63
C LEU A 299 -3.33 -13.94 -17.78
N VAL A 300 -4.37 -13.29 -18.33
CA VAL A 300 -5.14 -13.80 -19.47
C VAL A 300 -4.27 -13.89 -20.73
N ILE A 301 -3.44 -12.88 -21.00
CA ILE A 301 -2.48 -12.91 -22.11
C ILE A 301 -1.53 -14.10 -21.95
N THR A 302 -0.97 -14.29 -20.74
CA THR A 302 -0.05 -15.40 -20.44
C THR A 302 -0.71 -16.77 -20.59
N LEU A 303 -2.00 -16.87 -20.24
CA LEU A 303 -2.80 -18.10 -20.40
C LEU A 303 -3.10 -18.45 -21.87
N THR A 304 -3.13 -17.44 -22.75
CA THR A 304 -3.53 -17.59 -24.15
C THR A 304 -2.35 -17.57 -25.12
N SER A 305 -1.13 -17.32 -24.63
CA SER A 305 0.15 -17.32 -25.38
C SER A 305 0.91 -18.65 -25.30
#